data_AF-A0A7W0FES8-F1
#
_entry.id   AF-A0A7W0FES8-F1
#
_cell.length_a   1.000
_cell.length_b   1.000
_cell.length_c   1.000
_cell.angle_alpha   90.00
_cell.angle_beta   90.00
_cell.angle_gamma   90.00
#
_symmetry.space_group_name_H-M   'P 1'
#
loop_
_entity.id
_entity.type
_entity.pdbx_description
1 polymer ?
#
loop_
_entity_poly.entity_id
_entity_poly.type
_entity_poly.pdbx_seq_one_letter_code
_entity_poly.pdbx_strand_id
1 'polypeptide(L)'
;MLDDYCFRGCFWLPRLLTEILSIGKIKTVESSITTRVAIVFGAGLQRDGTPSPVLQDRVKSAVQLYQAGKVEKLLMSGDNRFVDYNEPGAMQAFAITLGVPQEDIVLDYAGRRTYDTCYRALHIFGVKEAILVTQSFHLPRALFTCNGIGLKSTGLAANLQYYRKYSRLIWNTRELAATTVALWQVWFSHPLPVMGDPEPIFLSEN
;
A
#
# COMPACT_ATOMS: atom_id res chain seq x y z
N MET A 1 -12.47 -40.63 14.64
CA MET A 1 -13.15 -39.32 14.88
C MET A 1 -12.32 -38.64 15.94
N LEU A 2 -11.81 -37.43 15.63
CA LEU A 2 -10.62 -36.78 16.21
C LEU A 2 -9.34 -37.20 15.48
N ASP A 3 -8.98 -36.42 14.46
CA ASP A 3 -7.60 -36.08 14.04
C ASP A 3 -7.62 -35.36 12.67
N ASP A 4 -8.25 -34.19 12.60
CA ASP A 4 -8.19 -33.35 11.39
C ASP A 4 -8.23 -31.83 11.65
N TYR A 5 -8.24 -31.40 12.91
CA TYR A 5 -8.34 -29.98 13.27
C TYR A 5 -7.00 -29.29 13.55
N CYS A 6 -5.90 -30.04 13.70
CA CYS A 6 -4.62 -29.45 14.09
C CYS A 6 -3.86 -28.80 12.91
N PHE A 7 -4.07 -29.25 11.66
CA PHE A 7 -3.31 -28.73 10.51
C PHE A 7 -3.91 -27.48 9.84
N ARG A 8 -5.05 -26.96 10.33
CA ARG A 8 -5.74 -25.78 9.78
C ARG A 8 -5.70 -24.54 10.66
N GLY A 9 -5.14 -24.61 11.87
CA GLY A 9 -5.30 -23.57 12.91
C GLY A 9 -4.33 -22.39 12.85
N CYS A 10 -3.12 -22.52 12.30
CA CYS A 10 -2.07 -21.51 12.53
C CYS A 10 -2.02 -20.40 11.47
N PHE A 11 -2.41 -20.66 10.22
CA PHE A 11 -2.33 -19.66 9.15
C PHE A 11 -3.39 -18.56 9.21
N TRP A 12 -4.46 -18.77 9.98
CA TRP A 12 -5.53 -17.79 10.14
C TRP A 12 -5.26 -16.79 11.26
N LEU A 13 -4.45 -17.16 12.27
CA LEU A 13 -4.16 -16.30 13.42
C LEU A 13 -3.45 -15.00 13.03
N PRO A 14 -2.37 -15.01 12.20
CA PRO A 14 -1.76 -13.77 11.70
C PRO A 14 -2.78 -12.86 11.02
N ARG A 15 -3.65 -13.46 10.19
CA ARG A 15 -4.67 -12.72 9.47
C ARG A 15 -5.67 -12.06 10.42
N LEU A 16 -6.25 -12.85 11.32
CA LEU A 16 -7.19 -12.37 12.34
C LEU A 16 -6.58 -11.26 13.20
N LEU A 17 -5.33 -11.42 13.62
CA LEU A 17 -4.62 -10.40 14.38
C LEU A 17 -4.54 -9.07 13.60
N THR A 18 -4.08 -9.11 12.35
CA THR A 18 -3.99 -7.88 11.54
C THR A 18 -5.36 -7.26 11.26
N GLU A 19 -6.40 -8.08 11.11
CA GLU A 19 -7.78 -7.61 10.95
C GLU A 19 -8.23 -6.86 12.21
N ILE A 20 -8.04 -7.44 13.40
CA ILE A 20 -8.35 -6.81 14.68
C ILE A 20 -7.59 -5.48 14.84
N LEU A 21 -6.28 -5.47 14.55
CA LEU A 21 -5.44 -4.27 14.65
C LEU A 21 -5.81 -3.17 13.63
N SER A 22 -6.56 -3.53 12.58
CA SER A 22 -7.04 -2.60 11.55
C SER A 22 -8.44 -2.03 11.83
N ILE A 23 -9.14 -2.54 12.85
CA ILE A 23 -10.48 -2.07 13.22
C ILE A 23 -10.44 -0.57 13.49
N GLY A 24 -11.37 0.17 12.87
CA GLY A 24 -11.48 1.62 13.02
C GLY A 24 -10.40 2.44 12.30
N LYS A 25 -9.44 1.81 11.59
CA LYS A 25 -8.37 2.50 10.84
C LYS A 25 -8.66 2.63 9.34
N ILE A 26 -9.55 1.80 8.80
CA ILE A 26 -10.01 1.91 7.41
C ILE A 26 -11.14 2.95 7.36
N LYS A 27 -10.97 3.98 6.53
CA LYS A 27 -11.84 5.16 6.43
C LYS A 27 -12.36 5.31 5.01
N THR A 28 -13.41 6.12 4.88
CA THR A 28 -13.88 6.67 3.61
C THR A 28 -13.15 7.98 3.31
N VAL A 29 -13.33 8.55 2.12
CA VAL A 29 -12.74 9.86 1.79
C VAL A 29 -13.24 10.93 2.78
N GLU A 30 -14.53 10.93 3.10
CA GLU A 30 -15.18 11.93 3.97
C GLU A 30 -14.68 11.83 5.40
N SER A 31 -14.59 10.59 5.92
CA SER A 31 -14.19 10.29 7.30
C SER A 31 -12.67 10.20 7.50
N SER A 32 -11.88 10.34 6.43
CA SER A 32 -10.43 10.41 6.53
C SER A 32 -10.00 11.73 7.18
N ILE A 33 -9.12 11.63 8.17
CA ILE A 33 -8.43 12.77 8.75
C ILE A 33 -7.45 13.28 7.69
N THR A 34 -7.38 14.60 7.52
CA THR A 34 -6.41 15.23 6.62
C THR A 34 -5.00 14.87 7.08
N THR A 35 -4.18 14.37 6.17
CA THR A 35 -2.75 14.15 6.35
C THR A 35 -2.01 14.74 5.16
N ARG A 36 -0.69 14.74 5.15
CA ARG A 36 0.06 15.34 4.04
C ARG A 36 0.22 14.40 2.84
N VAL A 37 0.27 13.08 3.07
CA VAL A 37 0.62 12.08 2.04
C VAL A 37 -0.38 10.94 1.95
N ALA A 38 -0.77 10.56 0.73
CA ALA A 38 -1.35 9.25 0.45
C ALA A 38 -0.27 8.34 -0.16
N ILE A 39 -0.14 7.12 0.37
CA ILE A 39 0.75 6.09 -0.20
C ILE A 39 -0.07 5.15 -1.05
N VAL A 40 0.25 5.08 -2.34
CA VAL A 40 -0.43 4.24 -3.32
C VAL A 40 0.45 3.03 -3.60
N PHE A 41 -0.03 1.84 -3.25
CA PHE A 41 0.73 0.60 -3.42
C PHE A 41 0.60 0.06 -4.86
N GLY A 42 1.69 -0.49 -5.41
CA GLY A 42 1.71 -1.19 -6.71
C GLY A 42 0.82 -2.45 -6.76
N ALA A 43 0.28 -2.75 -7.95
CA ALA A 43 -0.67 -3.85 -8.16
C ALA A 43 -0.58 -4.48 -9.57
N GLY A 44 0.56 -4.37 -10.24
CA GLY A 44 0.77 -4.94 -11.57
C GLY A 44 0.42 -3.99 -12.71
N LEU A 45 1.19 -4.09 -13.78
CA LEU A 45 0.87 -3.54 -15.10
C LEU A 45 0.27 -4.60 -16.03
N GLN A 46 -0.46 -4.15 -17.03
CA GLN A 46 -0.85 -4.96 -18.18
C GLN A 46 0.34 -5.13 -19.14
N ARG A 47 0.19 -6.00 -20.14
CA ARG A 47 1.25 -6.28 -21.13
C ARG A 47 1.66 -5.06 -21.95
N ASP A 48 0.76 -4.10 -22.11
CA ASP A 48 0.99 -2.83 -22.80
C ASP A 48 1.59 -1.74 -21.90
N GLY A 49 1.95 -2.07 -20.64
CA GLY A 49 2.51 -1.13 -19.67
C GLY A 49 1.45 -0.27 -18.95
N THR A 50 0.17 -0.37 -19.31
CA THR A 50 -0.89 0.38 -18.62
C THR A 50 -1.17 -0.20 -17.22
N PRO A 51 -1.64 0.60 -16.25
CA PRO A 51 -2.00 0.10 -14.93
C PRO A 51 -3.07 -1.00 -15.01
N SER A 52 -2.90 -2.09 -14.27
CA SER A 52 -3.94 -3.13 -14.14
C SER A 52 -5.24 -2.52 -13.59
N PRO A 53 -6.41 -3.16 -13.77
CA PRO A 53 -7.65 -2.65 -13.18
C PRO A 53 -7.57 -2.42 -11.66
N VAL A 54 -6.81 -3.27 -10.95
CA VAL A 54 -6.55 -3.14 -9.51
C VAL A 54 -5.69 -1.91 -9.21
N LEU A 55 -4.69 -1.64 -10.04
CA LEU A 55 -3.81 -0.48 -9.90
C LEU A 55 -4.54 0.83 -10.26
N GLN A 56 -5.38 0.81 -11.30
CA GLN A 56 -6.22 1.95 -11.67
C GLN A 56 -7.14 2.36 -10.53
N ASP A 57 -7.79 1.41 -9.85
CA ASP A 57 -8.64 1.70 -8.69
C ASP A 57 -7.84 2.41 -7.59
N ARG A 58 -6.61 1.95 -7.29
CA ARG A 58 -5.76 2.57 -6.27
C ARG A 58 -5.40 4.00 -6.64
N VAL A 59 -5.00 4.24 -7.89
CA VAL A 59 -4.68 5.59 -8.36
C VAL A 59 -5.93 6.47 -8.29
N LYS A 60 -7.09 6.03 -8.81
CA LYS A 60 -8.35 6.79 -8.74
C LYS A 60 -8.75 7.14 -7.30
N SER A 61 -8.67 6.19 -6.37
CA SER A 61 -8.97 6.44 -4.95
C SER A 61 -7.98 7.43 -4.31
N ALA A 62 -6.71 7.40 -4.70
CA ALA A 62 -5.73 8.37 -4.23
C ALA A 62 -6.00 9.77 -4.79
N VAL A 63 -6.38 9.87 -6.07
CA VAL A 63 -6.80 11.14 -6.68
C VAL A 63 -8.04 11.71 -5.99
N GLN A 64 -9.01 10.87 -5.59
CA GLN A 64 -10.16 11.32 -4.81
C GLN A 64 -9.76 11.97 -3.47
N LEU A 65 -8.77 11.41 -2.76
CA LEU A 65 -8.25 12.03 -1.53
C LEU A 65 -7.60 13.39 -1.82
N TYR A 66 -6.79 13.46 -2.88
CA TYR A 66 -6.10 14.69 -3.28
C TYR A 66 -7.10 15.79 -3.64
N GLN A 67 -8.06 15.48 -4.52
CA GLN A 67 -9.11 16.43 -4.94
C GLN A 67 -10.02 16.86 -3.79
N ALA A 68 -10.21 16.00 -2.77
CA ALA A 68 -10.95 16.34 -1.56
C ALA A 68 -10.12 17.12 -0.52
N GLY A 69 -8.86 17.49 -0.82
CA GLY A 69 -7.97 18.20 0.10
C GLY A 69 -7.59 17.37 1.34
N LYS A 70 -7.69 16.04 1.26
CA LYS A 70 -7.33 15.13 2.36
C LYS A 70 -5.83 14.82 2.39
N VAL A 71 -5.14 15.03 1.28
CA VAL A 71 -3.69 14.90 1.11
C VAL A 71 -3.13 15.97 0.20
N GLU A 72 -1.87 16.35 0.40
CA GLU A 72 -1.12 17.30 -0.44
C GLU A 72 -0.32 16.58 -1.53
N LYS A 73 0.20 15.39 -1.23
CA LYS A 73 1.10 14.63 -2.12
C LYS A 73 0.68 13.18 -2.25
N LEU A 74 0.91 12.60 -3.42
CA LEU A 74 0.72 11.17 -3.71
C LEU A 74 2.08 10.49 -3.85
N LEU A 75 2.41 9.58 -2.93
CA LEU A 75 3.59 8.72 -3.05
C LEU A 75 3.20 7.41 -3.76
N MET A 76 3.62 7.28 -5.02
CA MET A 76 3.38 6.10 -5.86
C MET A 76 4.52 5.10 -5.66
N SER A 77 4.29 4.01 -4.93
CA SER A 77 5.32 3.03 -4.58
C SER A 77 5.07 1.68 -5.24
N GLY A 78 6.02 1.22 -6.05
CA GLY A 78 5.89 0.03 -6.88
C GLY A 78 7.22 -0.51 -7.42
N ASP A 79 7.13 -1.57 -8.20
CA ASP A 79 8.29 -2.26 -8.78
C ASP A 79 8.78 -1.59 -10.07
N ASN A 80 10.10 -1.47 -10.19
CA ASN A 80 10.81 -0.95 -11.36
C ASN A 80 12.09 -1.76 -11.66
N ARG A 81 12.08 -3.06 -11.38
CA ARG A 81 13.27 -3.94 -11.51
C ARG A 81 13.66 -4.30 -12.93
N PHE A 82 12.72 -4.30 -13.85
CA PHE A 82 12.95 -4.71 -15.23
C PHE A 82 12.93 -3.47 -16.13
N VAL A 83 13.80 -3.45 -17.13
CA VAL A 83 13.95 -2.30 -18.05
C VAL A 83 12.60 -1.90 -18.66
N ASP A 84 11.77 -2.89 -18.99
CA ASP A 84 10.46 -2.69 -19.61
C ASP A 84 9.29 -2.64 -18.61
N TYR A 85 9.57 -2.42 -17.31
CA TYR A 85 8.56 -2.44 -16.26
C TYR A 85 8.73 -1.29 -15.27
N ASN A 86 7.85 -0.30 -15.33
CA ASN A 86 7.86 0.88 -14.45
C ASN A 86 6.45 1.14 -13.87
N GLU A 87 6.13 0.52 -12.73
CA GLU A 87 4.85 0.72 -12.06
C GLU A 87 4.63 2.18 -11.60
N PRO A 88 5.55 2.82 -10.86
CA PRO A 88 5.35 4.18 -10.38
C PRO A 88 5.15 5.19 -11.52
N GLY A 89 5.91 5.05 -12.61
CA GLY A 89 5.76 5.89 -13.80
C GLY A 89 4.39 5.75 -14.46
N ALA A 90 3.88 4.52 -14.60
CA ALA A 90 2.53 4.29 -15.12
C ALA A 90 1.44 4.86 -14.19
N MET A 91 1.65 4.78 -12.87
CA MET A 91 0.74 5.38 -11.88
C MET A 91 0.72 6.91 -11.97
N GLN A 92 1.89 7.56 -12.09
CA GLN A 92 1.99 9.00 -12.27
C GLN A 92 1.33 9.45 -13.57
N ALA A 93 1.67 8.80 -14.69
CA ALA A 93 1.07 9.12 -15.98
C ALA A 93 -0.47 9.06 -15.89
N PHE A 94 -1.00 8.02 -15.25
CA PHE A 94 -2.45 7.89 -15.07
C PHE A 94 -3.03 8.96 -14.13
N ALA A 95 -2.39 9.27 -13.01
CA ALA A 95 -2.84 10.33 -12.09
C ALA A 95 -2.86 11.72 -12.74
N ILE A 96 -1.88 12.02 -13.60
CA ILE A 96 -1.84 13.27 -14.39
C ILE A 96 -3.06 13.37 -15.31
N THR A 97 -3.46 12.27 -15.98
CA THR A 97 -4.68 12.27 -16.81
C THR A 97 -5.96 12.51 -16.01
N LEU A 98 -5.93 12.29 -14.69
CA LEU A 98 -7.04 12.55 -13.76
C LEU A 98 -6.97 13.94 -13.11
N GLY A 99 -5.99 14.76 -13.50
CA GLY A 99 -5.87 16.16 -13.10
C GLY A 99 -4.98 16.44 -11.88
N VAL A 100 -4.13 15.49 -11.47
CA VAL A 100 -3.12 15.74 -10.42
C VAL A 100 -1.87 16.36 -11.06
N PRO A 101 -1.38 17.52 -10.60
CA PRO A 101 -0.12 18.11 -11.07
C PRO A 101 1.07 17.16 -10.84
N GLN A 102 2.05 17.17 -11.74
CA GLN A 102 3.19 16.26 -11.67
C GLN A 102 4.03 16.49 -10.40
N GLU A 103 4.17 17.75 -9.98
CA GLU A 103 4.86 18.18 -8.78
C GLU A 103 4.26 17.66 -7.47
N ASP A 104 3.00 17.20 -7.51
CA ASP A 104 2.30 16.61 -6.36
C ASP A 104 2.39 15.07 -6.33
N ILE A 105 3.08 14.48 -7.30
CA ILE A 105 3.25 13.03 -7.42
C ILE A 105 4.73 12.69 -7.21
N VAL A 106 5.00 11.92 -6.15
CA VAL A 106 6.33 11.41 -5.80
C VAL A 106 6.41 9.94 -6.18
N LEU A 107 7.56 9.52 -6.72
CA LEU A 107 7.76 8.17 -7.23
C LEU A 107 8.73 7.37 -6.37
N ASP A 108 8.30 6.20 -5.93
CA ASP A 108 9.15 5.21 -5.27
C ASP A 108 9.30 3.94 -6.11
N TYR A 109 10.45 3.84 -6.78
CA TYR A 109 10.81 2.77 -7.71
C TYR A 109 11.30 1.47 -7.06
N ALA A 110 11.41 1.43 -5.73
CA ALA A 110 11.86 0.23 -5.01
C ALA A 110 10.81 -0.32 -4.02
N GLY A 111 9.53 0.03 -4.22
CA GLY A 111 8.36 -0.46 -3.48
C GLY A 111 7.95 -1.90 -3.83
N ARG A 112 8.88 -2.86 -3.78
CA ARG A 112 8.69 -4.23 -4.30
C ARG A 112 7.85 -5.13 -3.39
N ARG A 113 7.77 -4.78 -2.12
CA ARG A 113 7.00 -5.45 -1.07
C ARG A 113 6.37 -4.38 -0.19
N THR A 114 5.29 -4.73 0.50
CA THR A 114 4.65 -3.84 1.46
C THR A 114 5.62 -3.30 2.51
N TYR A 115 6.53 -4.14 3.02
CA TYR A 115 7.58 -3.72 3.95
C TYR A 115 8.50 -2.66 3.32
N ASP A 116 8.93 -2.88 2.07
CA ASP A 116 9.82 -1.96 1.36
C ASP A 116 9.15 -0.59 1.18
N THR A 117 7.89 -0.56 0.74
CA THR A 117 7.09 0.66 0.64
C THR A 117 7.01 1.39 1.98
N CYS A 118 6.61 0.71 3.06
CA CYS A 118 6.44 1.35 4.37
C CYS A 118 7.77 1.88 4.93
N TYR A 119 8.85 1.09 4.82
CA TYR A 119 10.17 1.45 5.32
C TYR A 119 10.76 2.63 4.54
N ARG A 120 10.70 2.59 3.21
CA ARG A 120 11.21 3.67 2.36
C ARG A 120 10.39 4.95 2.50
N ALA A 121 9.07 4.85 2.64
CA ALA A 121 8.23 6.01 2.95
C ALA A 121 8.75 6.76 4.19
N LEU A 122 9.12 6.04 5.25
CA LEU A 122 9.67 6.64 6.46
C LEU A 122 11.10 7.17 6.28
N HIS A 123 12.00 6.36 5.73
CA HIS A 123 13.45 6.63 5.78
C HIS A 123 14.01 7.38 4.57
N ILE A 124 13.40 7.21 3.38
CA ILE A 124 13.80 7.92 2.16
C ILE A 124 12.94 9.17 2.00
N PHE A 125 11.62 9.02 2.11
CA PHE A 125 10.67 10.08 1.79
C PHE A 125 10.25 10.94 2.98
N GLY A 126 10.75 10.63 4.19
CA GLY A 126 10.49 11.41 5.41
C GLY A 126 9.02 11.41 5.87
N VAL A 127 8.21 10.46 5.38
CA VAL A 127 6.78 10.37 5.70
C VAL A 127 6.60 9.79 7.09
N LYS A 128 5.96 10.55 7.99
CA LYS A 128 5.67 10.12 9.38
C LYS A 128 4.21 9.69 9.57
N GLU A 129 3.31 10.21 8.75
CA GLU A 129 1.89 9.88 8.75
C GLU A 129 1.38 9.81 7.30
N ALA A 130 0.51 8.83 7.01
CA ALA A 130 -0.07 8.67 5.68
C ALA A 130 -1.44 7.96 5.67
N ILE A 131 -2.19 8.18 4.59
CA ILE A 131 -3.33 7.32 4.21
C ILE A 131 -2.84 6.26 3.23
N LEU A 132 -2.99 4.99 3.58
CA LEU A 132 -2.63 3.85 2.73
C LEU A 132 -3.76 3.54 1.75
N VAL A 133 -3.47 3.64 0.44
CA VAL A 133 -4.46 3.38 -0.62
C VAL A 133 -4.19 2.03 -1.26
N THR A 134 -5.05 1.06 -0.95
CA THR A 134 -4.98 -0.31 -1.49
C THR A 134 -6.32 -1.03 -1.34
N GLN A 135 -6.46 -2.25 -1.84
CA GLN A 135 -7.71 -2.99 -1.72
C GLN A 135 -7.99 -3.45 -0.29
N SER A 136 -9.27 -3.61 0.04
CA SER A 136 -9.72 -4.01 1.39
C SER A 136 -9.07 -5.31 1.90
N PHE A 137 -8.82 -6.27 1.01
CA PHE A 137 -8.17 -7.53 1.41
C PHE A 137 -6.70 -7.34 1.82
N HIS A 138 -6.01 -6.31 1.31
CA HIS A 138 -4.60 -6.04 1.58
C HIS A 138 -4.41 -5.06 2.76
N LEU A 139 -5.41 -4.21 3.03
CA LEU A 139 -5.33 -3.16 4.04
C LEU A 139 -4.91 -3.64 5.44
N PRO A 140 -5.43 -4.75 6.01
CA PRO A 140 -5.03 -5.20 7.34
C PRO A 140 -3.52 -5.41 7.48
N ARG A 141 -2.92 -6.10 6.51
CA ARG A 141 -1.47 -6.36 6.49
C ARG A 141 -0.66 -5.10 6.22
N ALA A 142 -1.12 -4.24 5.30
CA ALA A 142 -0.45 -2.97 5.01
C ALA A 142 -0.43 -2.05 6.25
N LEU A 143 -1.56 -1.91 6.93
CA LEU A 143 -1.69 -1.13 8.16
C LEU A 143 -0.83 -1.70 9.28
N PHE A 144 -0.83 -3.02 9.47
CA PHE A 144 0.06 -3.67 10.44
C PHE A 144 1.53 -3.37 10.15
N THR A 145 1.95 -3.52 8.89
CA THR A 145 3.34 -3.35 8.48
C THR A 145 3.80 -1.90 8.67
N CYS A 146 3.05 -0.94 8.14
CA CYS A 146 3.43 0.47 8.20
C CYS A 146 3.41 1.00 9.65
N ASN A 147 2.35 0.73 10.41
CA ASN A 147 2.31 1.16 11.81
C ASN A 147 3.38 0.46 12.67
N GLY A 148 3.68 -0.82 12.38
CA GLY A 148 4.71 -1.58 13.09
C GLY A 148 6.13 -1.06 12.86
N ILE A 149 6.40 -0.43 11.72
CA ILE A 149 7.68 0.24 11.41
C ILE A 149 7.73 1.67 11.97
N GLY A 150 6.62 2.19 12.49
CA GLY A 150 6.52 3.55 13.04
C GLY A 150 5.94 4.60 12.09
N LEU A 151 5.46 4.20 10.91
CA LEU A 151 4.69 5.06 10.02
C LEU A 151 3.21 5.07 10.45
N LYS A 152 2.77 6.17 11.06
CA LYS A 152 1.38 6.32 11.52
C LYS A 152 0.44 6.25 10.31
N SER A 153 -0.50 5.31 10.31
CA SER A 153 -1.28 5.04 9.09
C SER A 153 -2.75 4.73 9.34
N THR A 154 -3.61 5.36 8.53
CA THR A 154 -4.99 4.95 8.25
C THR A 154 -5.08 4.37 6.84
N GLY A 155 -6.21 3.78 6.46
CA GLY A 155 -6.37 3.11 5.17
C GLY A 155 -7.60 3.59 4.41
N LEU A 156 -7.51 3.66 3.08
CA LEU A 156 -8.64 3.86 2.16
C LEU A 156 -8.77 2.63 1.25
N ALA A 157 -9.96 2.02 1.24
CA ALA A 157 -10.23 0.85 0.43
C ALA A 157 -10.48 1.24 -1.04
N ALA A 158 -9.57 0.84 -1.93
CA ALA A 158 -9.66 1.06 -3.38
C ALA A 158 -10.40 -0.08 -4.10
N ASN A 159 -11.66 -0.31 -3.72
CA ASN A 159 -12.53 -1.33 -4.32
C ASN A 159 -13.61 -0.65 -5.18
N LEU A 160 -13.22 0.01 -6.26
CA LEU A 160 -14.16 0.79 -7.10
C LEU A 160 -14.92 -0.08 -8.10
N GLN A 161 -14.47 -1.32 -8.31
CA GLN A 161 -15.13 -2.27 -9.21
C GLN A 161 -15.24 -3.67 -8.62
N TYR A 162 -16.11 -4.48 -9.23
CA TYR A 162 -16.24 -5.88 -8.90
C TYR A 162 -15.10 -6.71 -9.50
N TYR A 163 -14.38 -7.42 -8.63
CA TYR A 163 -13.36 -8.38 -9.04
C TYR A 163 -13.92 -9.81 -9.08
N ARG A 164 -13.51 -10.58 -10.11
CA ARG A 164 -13.92 -11.98 -10.30
C ARG A 164 -13.68 -12.79 -9.02
N LYS A 165 -14.62 -13.68 -8.68
CA LYS A 165 -14.56 -14.53 -7.46
C LYS A 165 -13.24 -15.29 -7.35
N TYR A 166 -12.78 -15.85 -8.46
CA TYR A 166 -11.52 -16.59 -8.52
C TYR A 166 -10.29 -15.72 -8.20
N SER A 167 -10.19 -14.52 -8.77
CA SER A 167 -9.12 -13.57 -8.44
C SER A 167 -9.13 -13.20 -6.95
N ARG A 168 -10.32 -12.93 -6.40
CA ARG A 168 -10.47 -12.66 -4.96
C ARG A 168 -10.03 -13.84 -4.10
N LEU A 169 -10.37 -15.07 -4.47
CA LEU A 169 -9.92 -16.26 -3.75
C LEU A 169 -8.39 -16.34 -3.73
N ILE A 170 -7.73 -16.21 -4.88
CA ILE A 170 -6.26 -16.23 -4.99
C ILE A 170 -5.62 -15.12 -4.15
N TRP A 171 -6.15 -13.90 -4.20
CA TRP A 171 -5.58 -12.81 -3.42
C TRP A 171 -5.71 -13.05 -1.92
N ASN A 172 -6.87 -13.53 -1.45
CA ASN A 172 -7.06 -13.83 -0.03
C ASN A 172 -6.17 -14.98 0.45
N THR A 173 -5.94 -16.01 -0.36
CA THR A 173 -5.02 -17.10 0.02
C THR A 173 -3.58 -16.61 0.08
N ARG A 174 -3.15 -15.79 -0.89
CA ARG A 174 -1.83 -15.14 -0.86
C ARG A 174 -1.65 -14.26 0.37
N GLU A 175 -2.71 -13.58 0.81
CA GLU A 175 -2.66 -12.72 2.00
C GLU A 175 -2.39 -13.51 3.28
N LEU A 176 -2.83 -14.77 3.41
CA LEU A 176 -2.50 -15.58 4.58
C LEU A 176 -0.99 -15.75 4.73
N ALA A 177 -0.31 -16.18 3.66
CA ALA A 177 1.13 -16.35 3.65
C ALA A 177 1.87 -15.01 3.81
N ALA A 178 1.45 -13.99 3.08
CA ALA A 178 2.07 -12.67 3.14
C ALA A 178 1.94 -12.03 4.53
N THR A 179 0.82 -12.27 5.24
CA THR A 179 0.60 -11.73 6.58
C THR A 179 1.54 -12.37 7.59
N THR A 180 1.71 -13.68 7.55
CA THR A 180 2.71 -14.36 8.40
C THR A 180 4.11 -13.82 8.19
N VAL A 181 4.51 -13.58 6.93
CA VAL A 181 5.80 -12.96 6.60
C VAL A 181 5.88 -11.53 7.15
N ALA A 182 4.81 -10.74 7.04
CA ALA A 182 4.78 -9.38 7.57
C ALA A 182 4.98 -9.36 9.10
N LEU A 183 4.32 -10.24 9.85
CA LEU A 183 4.52 -10.39 11.29
C LEU A 183 5.99 -10.68 11.61
N TRP A 184 6.60 -11.62 10.88
CA TRP A 184 8.01 -11.95 11.06
C TRP A 184 8.94 -10.76 10.79
N GLN A 185 8.69 -10.04 9.70
CA GLN A 185 9.51 -8.88 9.31
C GLN A 185 9.40 -7.72 10.28
N VAL A 186 8.21 -7.46 10.82
CA VAL A 186 7.95 -6.35 11.74
C VAL A 186 8.44 -6.63 13.14
N TRP A 187 8.38 -7.87 13.63
CA TRP A 187 8.74 -8.19 15.02
C TRP A 187 10.16 -8.71 15.19
N PHE A 188 10.71 -9.36 14.16
CA PHE A 188 11.97 -10.11 14.31
C PHE A 188 13.02 -9.68 13.30
N SER A 189 12.80 -9.88 12.00
CA SER A 189 13.92 -9.81 11.05
C SER A 189 14.31 -8.41 10.58
N HIS A 190 13.39 -7.43 10.64
CA HIS A 190 13.64 -6.03 10.27
C HIS A 190 14.53 -5.86 9.01
N PRO A 191 14.18 -6.51 7.87
CA PRO A 191 15.07 -6.59 6.73
C PRO A 191 15.31 -5.20 6.12
N LEU A 192 16.54 -4.87 5.79
CA LEU A 192 16.87 -3.63 5.07
C LEU A 192 16.41 -3.73 3.60
N PRO A 193 15.50 -2.85 3.13
CA PRO A 193 15.14 -2.77 1.71
C PRO A 193 16.26 -2.20 0.86
N VAL A 194 16.04 -2.16 -0.46
CA VAL A 194 16.89 -1.34 -1.34
C VAL A 194 16.75 0.12 -0.91
N MET A 195 17.88 0.74 -0.55
CA MET A 195 17.96 2.14 -0.15
C MET A 195 18.34 3.04 -1.33
N GLY A 196 18.25 4.34 -1.09
CA GLY A 196 18.77 5.41 -1.95
C GLY A 196 19.17 6.58 -1.06
N ASP A 197 19.49 7.72 -1.66
CA ASP A 197 19.68 8.95 -0.91
C ASP A 197 18.33 9.41 -0.31
N PRO A 198 18.32 10.09 0.85
CA PRO A 198 17.10 10.69 1.38
C PRO A 198 16.51 11.72 0.42
N GLU A 199 15.23 11.56 0.11
CA GLU A 199 14.43 12.41 -0.77
C GLU A 199 13.13 12.85 -0.04
N PRO A 200 13.24 13.64 1.04
CA PRO A 200 12.09 14.01 1.84
C PRO A 200 11.07 14.80 1.02
N ILE A 201 9.80 14.37 1.06
CA ILE A 201 8.69 14.98 0.28
C ILE A 201 8.48 16.44 0.66
N PHE A 202 8.67 16.75 1.94
CA PHE A 202 8.59 18.09 2.49
C PHE A 202 9.95 18.43 3.09
N LEU A 203 10.48 19.59 2.72
CA LEU A 203 11.63 20.16 3.42
C LEU A 203 11.22 20.37 4.88
N SER A 204 12.13 20.08 5.81
CA SER A 204 11.90 20.33 7.23
C SER A 204 11.46 21.78 7.41
N GLU A 205 10.29 21.97 8.02
CA GLU A 205 9.88 23.28 8.53
C GLU A 205 10.91 23.66 9.60
N ASN A 206 11.70 24.70 9.32
CA ASN A 206 12.56 25.35 10.31
C ASN A 206 11.73 26.01 11.40
#